data_AF-A0A976Q9G2-F1
#
_entry.id   AF-A0A976Q9G2-F1
#
_cell.length_a   1.000
_cell.length_b   1.000
_cell.length_c   1.000
_cell.angle_alpha   90.00
_cell.angle_beta   90.00
_cell.angle_gamma   90.00
#
_symmetry.space_group_name_H-M   'P 1'
#
loop_
_entity.id
_entity.type
_entity.pdbx_description
1 polymer ?
#
loop_
_entity_poly.entity_id
_entity_poly.type
_entity_poly.pdbx_seq_one_letter_code
_entity_poly.pdbx_strand_id
1 'polypeptide(L)'
;MSGASAHAHAHPNYVKVWAILLVLLVISVAGPELGNPIITLVTAFGIAVIKAYMVAKNFMHLNIERKIAVYMLVTGLAFMLLFFAGVAPDVLNHDGHQWENQAAKAEIERAMKAAEASGHAGH
;
A
#
# COMPACT_ATOMS: atom_id res chain seq x y z
N MET A 1 -59.94 -4.60 -17.99
CA MET A 1 -59.27 -4.68 -16.67
C MET A 1 -58.38 -5.91 -16.66
N SER A 2 -57.07 -5.74 -16.77
CA SER A 2 -56.06 -6.70 -16.31
C SER A 2 -54.74 -5.92 -16.21
N GLY A 3 -54.22 -5.81 -14.99
CA GLY A 3 -53.14 -4.91 -14.62
C GLY A 3 -51.79 -5.36 -15.15
N ALA A 4 -51.12 -4.46 -15.86
CA ALA A 4 -49.68 -4.52 -16.01
C ALA A 4 -49.05 -4.20 -14.65
N SER A 5 -48.70 -5.23 -13.87
CA SER A 5 -47.74 -5.09 -12.78
C SER A 5 -46.40 -4.69 -13.40
N ALA A 6 -46.15 -3.38 -13.43
CA ALA A 6 -44.82 -2.85 -13.67
C ALA A 6 -43.91 -3.41 -12.57
N HIS A 7 -43.06 -4.37 -12.93
CA HIS A 7 -41.95 -4.79 -12.10
C HIS A 7 -41.05 -3.58 -11.87
N ALA A 8 -41.27 -2.86 -10.77
CA ALA A 8 -40.37 -1.82 -10.32
C ALA A 8 -39.04 -2.49 -9.97
N HIS A 9 -38.13 -2.55 -10.93
CA HIS A 9 -36.77 -3.00 -10.72
C HIS A 9 -36.16 -2.13 -9.62
N ALA A 10 -35.96 -2.70 -8.44
CA ALA A 10 -35.34 -2.04 -7.30
C ALA A 10 -33.87 -1.74 -7.64
N HIS A 11 -33.63 -0.64 -8.33
CA HIS A 11 -32.28 -0.17 -8.63
C HIS A 11 -31.56 0.15 -7.31
N PRO A 12 -30.31 -0.33 -7.12
CA PRO A 12 -29.53 0.05 -5.95
C PRO A 12 -29.42 1.58 -5.88
N ASN A 13 -29.74 2.16 -4.73
CA ASN A 13 -29.64 3.60 -4.53
C ASN A 13 -28.16 4.02 -4.39
N TYR A 14 -27.47 4.20 -5.51
CA TYR A 14 -26.06 4.58 -5.56
C TYR A 14 -25.76 5.89 -4.84
N VAL A 15 -26.72 6.83 -4.82
CA VAL A 15 -26.61 8.09 -4.07
C VAL A 15 -26.49 7.85 -2.57
N LYS A 16 -27.22 6.86 -2.02
CA LYS A 16 -27.12 6.49 -0.60
C LYS A 16 -25.76 5.89 -0.28
N VAL A 17 -25.26 4.99 -1.13
CA VAL A 17 -23.93 4.37 -0.96
C VAL A 17 -22.83 5.43 -1.04
N TRP A 18 -22.92 6.33 -2.03
CA TRP A 18 -22.01 7.47 -2.16
C TRP A 18 -22.00 8.36 -0.91
N ALA A 19 -23.18 8.71 -0.38
CA ALA A 19 -23.28 9.53 0.83
C ALA A 19 -22.61 8.85 2.03
N ILE A 20 -22.80 7.53 2.20
CA ILE A 20 -22.12 6.77 3.25
C ILE A 20 -20.60 6.80 3.06
N LEU A 21 -20.11 6.59 1.83
CA LEU A 21 -18.67 6.65 1.54
C LEU A 21 -18.08 8.05 1.83
N LEU A 22 -18.85 9.10 1.57
CA LEU A 22 -18.46 10.48 1.89
C LEU A 22 -18.40 10.72 3.40
N VAL A 23 -19.37 10.21 4.17
CA VAL A 23 -19.31 10.27 5.64
C VAL A 23 -18.09 9.50 6.16
N LEU A 24 -17.84 8.29 5.64
CA LEU A 24 -16.64 7.51 5.99
C LEU A 24 -15.34 8.23 5.58
N LEU A 25 -15.37 9.07 4.54
CA LEU A 25 -14.24 9.93 4.18
C LEU A 25 -14.00 11.01 5.24
N VAL A 26 -15.04 11.74 5.62
CA VAL A 26 -14.92 12.78 6.65
C VAL A 26 -14.40 12.19 7.96
N ILE A 27 -14.93 11.05 8.40
CA ILE A 27 -14.46 10.38 9.62
C ILE A 27 -12.99 9.96 9.48
N SER A 28 -12.59 9.43 8.33
CA SER A 28 -11.20 9.02 8.08
C SER A 28 -10.21 10.19 8.11
N VAL A 29 -10.65 11.38 7.69
CA VAL A 29 -9.82 12.61 7.71
C VAL A 29 -9.79 13.21 9.13
N ALA A 30 -10.89 13.12 9.88
CA ALA A 30 -10.97 13.64 11.25
C ALA A 30 -10.32 12.72 12.30
N GLY A 31 -10.26 11.41 12.06
CA GLY A 31 -9.69 10.43 12.99
C GLY A 31 -8.25 10.71 13.46
N PRO A 32 -7.31 11.10 12.56
CA PRO A 32 -5.94 11.48 12.93
C PRO A 32 -5.83 12.66 13.91
N GLU A 33 -6.81 13.57 13.92
CA GLU A 33 -6.79 14.77 14.78
C GLU A 33 -6.94 14.45 16.28
N LEU A 34 -7.26 13.19 16.62
CA LEU A 34 -7.33 12.71 18.01
C LEU A 34 -5.95 12.49 18.64
N GLY A 35 -4.86 12.65 17.89
CA GLY A 35 -3.47 12.66 18.39
C GLY A 35 -2.94 11.31 18.91
N ASN A 36 -3.75 10.25 18.91
CA ASN A 36 -3.34 8.92 19.33
C ASN A 36 -2.99 8.04 18.10
N PRO A 37 -1.74 7.60 17.94
CA PRO A 37 -1.30 6.81 16.78
C PRO A 37 -2.05 5.49 16.62
N ILE A 38 -2.40 4.81 17.72
CA ILE A 38 -3.11 3.52 17.67
C ILE A 38 -4.53 3.73 17.20
N ILE A 39 -5.22 4.72 17.76
CA ILE A 39 -6.60 5.07 17.36
C ILE A 39 -6.60 5.48 15.89
N THR A 40 -5.62 6.27 15.46
CA THR A 40 -5.47 6.68 14.06
C THR A 40 -5.28 5.48 13.14
N LEU A 41 -4.39 4.55 13.49
CA LEU A 41 -4.12 3.35 12.71
C LEU A 41 -5.37 2.47 12.57
N VAL A 42 -6.02 2.15 13.69
CA VAL A 42 -7.23 1.32 13.70
C VAL A 42 -8.36 1.98 12.93
N THR A 43 -8.57 3.29 13.10
CA THR A 43 -9.61 4.04 12.39
C THR A 43 -9.34 4.08 10.89
N ALA A 44 -8.10 4.37 10.48
CA ALA A 44 -7.72 4.44 9.07
C ALA A 44 -7.89 3.08 8.38
N PHE A 45 -7.31 2.02 8.92
CA PHE A 45 -7.41 0.68 8.33
C PHE A 45 -8.83 0.10 8.41
N GLY A 46 -9.52 0.27 9.54
CA GLY A 46 -10.89 -0.20 9.72
C GLY A 46 -11.85 0.43 8.71
N ILE A 47 -11.79 1.76 8.56
CA ILE A 47 -12.62 2.48 7.58
C ILE A 47 -12.23 2.10 6.15
N ALA A 48 -10.93 1.94 5.85
CA ALA A 48 -10.48 1.54 4.52
C ALA A 48 -11.06 0.18 4.10
N VAL A 49 -11.09 -0.81 5.00
CA VAL A 49 -11.68 -2.14 4.72
C VAL A 49 -13.19 -2.02 4.43
N ILE A 50 -13.92 -1.25 5.24
CA ILE A 50 -15.37 -1.07 5.03
C ILE A 50 -15.64 -0.39 3.68
N LYS A 51 -14.89 0.67 3.34
CA LYS A 51 -15.01 1.36 2.05
C LYS A 51 -14.73 0.41 0.89
N ALA A 52 -13.62 -0.33 0.96
CA ALA A 52 -13.24 -1.27 -0.09
C ALA A 52 -14.33 -2.33 -0.31
N TYR A 53 -14.89 -2.90 0.76
CA TYR A 53 -15.99 -3.85 0.66
C TYR A 53 -17.25 -3.22 0.04
N MET A 54 -17.63 -2.01 0.46
CA MET A 54 -18.80 -1.32 -0.10
C MET A 54 -18.62 -1.00 -1.58
N VAL A 55 -17.43 -0.59 -2.01
CA VAL A 55 -17.12 -0.34 -3.43
C VAL A 55 -17.17 -1.63 -4.23
N ALA A 56 -16.50 -2.68 -3.75
CA ALA A 56 -16.48 -3.99 -4.37
C ALA A 56 -17.88 -4.59 -4.56
N LYS A 57 -18.74 -4.46 -3.55
CA LYS A 57 -20.11 -4.99 -3.59
C LYS A 57 -21.04 -4.15 -4.45
N ASN A 58 -21.03 -2.83 -4.28
CA ASN A 58 -22.06 -1.95 -4.86
C ASN A 58 -21.67 -1.35 -6.21
N PHE A 59 -20.40 -0.96 -6.40
CA PHE A 59 -19.95 -0.29 -7.62
C PHE A 59 -19.22 -1.22 -8.60
N MET A 60 -18.58 -2.28 -8.11
CA MET A 60 -17.93 -3.29 -8.97
C MET A 60 -18.82 -4.52 -9.22
N HIS A 61 -20.03 -4.55 -8.63
CA HIS A 61 -21.05 -5.60 -8.77
C HIS A 61 -20.55 -7.03 -8.53
N LEU A 62 -19.47 -7.22 -7.74
CA LEU A 62 -18.85 -8.53 -7.52
C LEU A 62 -19.78 -9.55 -6.86
N ASN A 63 -20.85 -9.10 -6.22
CA ASN A 63 -21.86 -9.97 -5.62
C ASN A 63 -22.86 -10.56 -6.65
N ILE A 64 -22.99 -9.94 -7.82
CA ILE A 64 -23.92 -10.34 -8.88
C ILE A 64 -23.16 -10.99 -10.04
N GLU A 65 -21.93 -10.53 -10.27
CA GLU A 65 -21.04 -11.02 -11.32
C GLU A 65 -20.55 -12.46 -11.13
N ARG A 66 -19.95 -13.01 -12.19
CA ARG A 66 -19.38 -14.36 -12.17
C ARG A 66 -18.26 -14.48 -11.14
N LYS A 67 -18.26 -15.59 -10.39
CA LYS A 67 -17.26 -15.90 -9.35
C LYS A 67 -15.80 -15.81 -9.81
N ILE A 68 -15.54 -16.00 -11.11
CA ILE A 68 -14.19 -15.82 -11.69
C ILE A 68 -13.64 -14.39 -11.48
N ALA A 69 -14.48 -13.36 -11.48
CA ALA A 69 -14.04 -11.99 -11.23
C ALA A 69 -13.53 -11.82 -9.80
N VAL A 70 -14.21 -12.46 -8.83
CA VAL A 70 -13.77 -12.50 -7.42
C VAL A 70 -12.45 -13.26 -7.30
N TYR A 71 -12.31 -14.42 -7.94
CA TYR A 71 -11.05 -15.17 -7.92
C TYR A 71 -9.89 -14.37 -8.52
N MET A 72 -10.10 -13.73 -9.68
CA MET A 72 -9.08 -12.87 -10.31
C MET A 72 -8.66 -11.72 -9.38
N LEU A 73 -9.61 -11.04 -8.74
CA LEU A 73 -9.34 -9.96 -7.81
C LEU A 73 -8.57 -10.46 -6.57
N VAL A 74 -9.01 -11.56 -5.96
CA VAL A 74 -8.36 -12.12 -4.77
C VAL A 74 -6.96 -12.63 -5.11
N THR A 75 -6.76 -13.28 -6.25
CA THR A 75 -5.44 -13.70 -6.74
C THR A 75 -4.53 -12.49 -7.00
N GLY A 76 -5.05 -11.43 -7.61
CA GLY A 76 -4.31 -10.17 -7.80
C GLY A 76 -3.87 -9.54 -6.49
N LEU A 77 -4.77 -9.47 -5.50
CA LEU A 77 -4.44 -8.99 -4.15
C LEU A 77 -3.41 -9.92 -3.45
N ALA A 78 -3.54 -11.23 -3.60
CA ALA A 78 -2.59 -12.18 -3.04
C ALA A 78 -1.19 -12.00 -3.63
N PHE A 79 -1.08 -11.82 -4.96
CA PHE A 79 0.20 -11.52 -5.60
C PHE A 79 0.74 -10.15 -5.23
N MET A 80 -0.12 -9.14 -5.06
CA MET A 80 0.31 -7.83 -4.56
C MET A 80 0.92 -7.94 -3.16
N LEU A 81 0.28 -8.68 -2.26
CA LEU A 81 0.79 -8.93 -0.90
C LEU A 81 2.05 -9.77 -0.90
N LEU A 82 2.11 -10.81 -1.73
CA LEU A 82 3.30 -11.66 -1.90
C LEU A 82 4.48 -10.83 -2.40
N PHE A 83 4.27 -10.03 -3.45
CA PHE A 83 5.29 -9.14 -3.98
C PHE A 83 5.75 -8.15 -2.92
N PHE A 84 4.81 -7.44 -2.28
CA PHE A 84 5.13 -6.49 -1.22
C PHE A 84 5.92 -7.14 -0.08
N ALA A 85 5.50 -8.31 0.41
CA ALA A 85 6.23 -9.04 1.44
C ALA A 85 7.63 -9.49 1.00
N GLY A 86 7.80 -9.84 -0.28
CA GLY A 86 9.07 -10.23 -0.86
C GLY A 86 10.08 -9.09 -0.95
N VAL A 87 9.64 -7.87 -1.30
CA VAL A 87 10.52 -6.68 -1.36
C VAL A 87 10.56 -5.88 -0.04
N ALA A 88 9.62 -6.10 0.88
CA ALA A 88 9.56 -5.42 2.17
C ALA A 88 10.89 -5.44 2.95
N PRO A 89 11.59 -6.58 3.15
CA PRO A 89 12.85 -6.58 3.90
C PRO A 89 13.99 -5.88 3.16
N ASP A 90 13.91 -5.69 1.84
CA ASP A 90 14.91 -4.95 1.06
C ASP A 90 14.62 -3.45 1.10
N VAL A 91 13.38 -3.04 0.85
CA VAL A 91 12.99 -1.62 0.72
C VAL A 91 12.74 -0.94 2.07
N LEU A 92 12.19 -1.63 3.06
CA LEU A 92 11.81 -1.03 4.35
C LEU A 92 12.96 -1.03 5.37
N ASN A 93 13.99 -1.85 5.17
CA ASN A 93 15.21 -1.77 5.96
C ASN A 93 16.01 -0.56 5.51
N HIS A 94 16.15 0.42 6.41
CA HIS A 94 17.01 1.59 6.18
C HIS A 94 18.50 1.26 6.37
N ASP A 95 18.81 0.08 6.92
CA ASP A 95 20.15 -0.45 7.08
C ASP A 95 20.52 -1.31 5.87
N GLY A 96 20.84 -0.66 4.75
CA GLY A 96 21.49 -1.31 3.63
C GLY A 96 22.93 -1.68 4.02
N HIS A 97 23.30 -2.94 3.83
CA HIS A 97 24.67 -3.41 4.07
C HIS A 97 25.65 -2.64 3.17
N GLN A 98 26.28 -1.61 3.73
CA GLN A 98 27.55 -1.01 3.32
C GLN A 98 27.75 -0.97 1.79
N TRP A 99 27.16 0.02 1.10
CA TRP A 99 27.87 0.61 -0.03
C TRP A 99 29.15 1.21 0.56
N GLU A 100 30.18 0.39 0.67
CA GLU A 100 31.55 0.83 0.85
C GLU A 100 32.21 0.72 -0.51
N ASN A 101 32.70 1.85 -1.02
CA ASN A 101 33.48 1.85 -2.24
C ASN A 101 34.85 1.22 -1.93
N GLN A 102 34.90 -0.11 -2.02
CA GLN A 102 36.10 -0.91 -1.78
C GLN A 102 37.25 -0.47 -2.71
N ALA A 103 36.93 0.00 -3.92
CA ALA A 103 37.92 0.54 -4.85
C ALA A 103 38.53 1.86 -4.35
N ALA A 104 37.71 2.76 -3.78
CA ALA A 104 38.21 4.00 -3.18
C ALA A 104 39.08 3.75 -1.94
N LYS A 105 38.70 2.78 -1.09
CA LYS A 105 39.52 2.39 0.08
C LYS A 105 40.87 1.79 -0.34
N ALA A 106 40.87 0.91 -1.34
CA ALA A 106 42.09 0.29 -1.86
C ALA A 106 43.05 1.32 -2.49
N GLU A 107 42.51 2.36 -3.14
CA GLU A 107 43.32 3.42 -3.73
C GLU A 107 43.93 4.33 -2.67
N ILE A 108 43.18 4.67 -1.62
CA ILE A 108 43.70 5.43 -0.47
C ILE A 108 44.84 4.65 0.21
N GLU A 109 44.69 3.34 0.41
CA GLU A 109 45.74 2.50 1.02
C GLU A 109 47.00 2.46 0.14
N ARG A 110 46.85 2.32 -1.18
CA ARG A 110 47.97 2.37 -2.12
C ARG A 110 48.69 3.72 -2.10
N ALA A 111 47.93 4.81 -2.13
CA ALA A 111 48.49 6.16 -2.06
C ALA A 111 49.25 6.40 -0.75
N MET A 112 48.73 5.90 0.38
CA MET A 112 49.40 6.00 1.69
C MET A 112 50.73 5.22 1.71
N LYS A 113 50.74 3.98 1.18
CA LYS A 113 51.97 3.17 1.06
C LYS A 113 53.03 3.81 0.16
N ALA A 114 52.60 4.43 -0.95
CA ALA A 114 53.52 5.14 -1.84
C ALA A 114 54.10 6.41 -1.19
N ALA A 115 53.31 7.12 -0.37
CA ALA A 115 53.77 8.27 0.40
C ALA A 115 54.77 7.88 1.51
N GLU A 116 54.54 6.78 2.22
CA GLU A 116 55.50 6.25 3.20
C GLU A 116 56.83 5.82 2.56
N ALA A 117 56.75 5.11 1.42
CA ALA A 117 57.93 4.67 0.69
C ALA A 117 58.78 5.84 0.15
N SER A 118 58.16 6.96 -0.19
CA SER A 118 58.87 8.17 -0.62
C SER A 118 59.40 9.02 0.54
N GLY A 119 58.74 9.00 1.71
CA GLY A 119 59.22 9.66 2.93
C GLY A 119 60.45 8.99 3.56
N HIS A 120 60.64 7.68 3.37
CA HIS A 120 61.82 6.95 3.84
C HIS A 120 63.07 7.08 2.94
N ALA A 121 62.95 7.66 1.74
CA ALA A 121 64.08 7.86 0.83
C ALA A 121 64.84 9.18 1.06
N GLY A 122 64.45 9.97 2.08
CA GLY A 122 64.95 11.33 2.34
C GLY A 122 65.79 11.52 3.61
N HIS A 123 66.24 10.45 4.27
CA HIS A 123 67.17 10.53 5.41
C HIS A 123 68.53 9.92 5.08
#